data_AF-A0A7W6T7B9-F1
#
_entry.id   AF-A0A7W6T7B9-F1
#
_cell.length_a   1.000
_cell.length_b   1.000
_cell.length_c   1.000
_cell.angle_alpha   90.00
_cell.angle_beta   90.00
_cell.angle_gamma   90.00
#
_symmetry.space_group_name_H-M   'P 1'
#
loop_
_entity.id
_entity.type
_entity.pdbx_description
1 polymer ?
#
loop_
_entity_poly.entity_id
_entity_poly.type
_entity_poly.pdbx_seq_one_letter_code
_entity_poly.pdbx_strand_id
1 'polypeptide(L)'
;MADLMKLANLTHGSFYAYFKSRDALVVEGLALAMDRTIVHWLCLTQGLPAGKGFDALVESYLSPRHRDDPGRGCALPALAADIGRSGPEARRTLERGLGKMIDIIARLTSARPSSDVRQAAAGAIATMVGSVVLARAVDDKRLSDLLLEAGRQALGNSVARDCERAHSADN
;
A
#
# COMPACT_ATOMS: atom_id res chain seq x y z
N MET A 1 -17.75 -16.72 -8.48
CA MET A 1 -17.75 -17.74 -7.40
C MET A 1 -17.34 -19.10 -7.93
N ALA A 2 -17.88 -19.55 -9.08
CA ALA A 2 -17.45 -20.79 -9.74
C ALA A 2 -15.93 -20.90 -9.93
N ASP A 3 -15.27 -19.83 -10.40
CA ASP A 3 -13.81 -19.86 -10.63
C ASP A 3 -12.99 -19.92 -9.34
N LEU A 4 -13.43 -19.25 -8.27
CA LEU A 4 -12.77 -19.33 -6.96
C LEU A 4 -12.96 -20.70 -6.31
N MET A 5 -14.16 -21.28 -6.42
CA MET A 5 -14.44 -22.63 -5.93
C MET A 5 -13.60 -23.67 -6.66
N LYS A 6 -13.43 -23.48 -7.98
CA LYS A 6 -12.56 -24.31 -8.81
C LYS A 6 -11.08 -24.17 -8.44
N LEU A 7 -10.62 -22.94 -8.15
CA LEU A 7 -9.26 -22.66 -7.65
C LEU A 7 -9.01 -23.22 -6.24
N ALA A 8 -10.02 -23.22 -5.38
CA ALA A 8 -9.95 -23.74 -4.00
C ALA A 8 -10.29 -25.23 -3.89
N ASN A 9 -10.62 -25.90 -5.00
CA ASN A 9 -11.10 -27.29 -5.04
C ASN A 9 -12.34 -27.56 -4.16
N LEU A 10 -13.20 -26.55 -3.99
CA LEU A 10 -14.41 -26.60 -3.17
C LEU A 10 -15.65 -26.79 -4.05
N THR A 11 -16.63 -27.57 -3.58
CA THR A 11 -17.93 -27.71 -4.27
C THR A 11 -18.87 -26.58 -3.84
N HIS A 12 -19.87 -26.24 -4.65
CA HIS A 12 -20.73 -25.06 -4.45
C HIS A 12 -21.42 -25.01 -3.07
N GLY A 13 -21.61 -26.17 -2.41
CA GLY A 13 -22.18 -26.30 -1.07
C GLY A 13 -21.18 -26.09 0.09
N SER A 14 -19.88 -26.29 -0.11
CA SER A 14 -18.88 -26.11 0.95
C SER A 14 -18.45 -24.65 1.15
N PHE A 15 -18.77 -23.75 0.22
CA PHE A 15 -18.44 -22.32 0.34
C PHE A 15 -19.06 -21.67 1.58
N TYR A 16 -20.36 -21.89 1.79
CA TYR A 16 -21.11 -21.28 2.88
C TYR A 16 -20.81 -21.92 4.25
N ALA A 17 -20.10 -23.05 4.28
CA ALA A 17 -19.56 -23.61 5.51
C ALA A 17 -18.37 -22.78 6.05
N TYR A 18 -17.66 -22.04 5.18
CA TYR A 18 -16.49 -21.22 5.54
C TYR A 18 -16.79 -19.72 5.55
N PHE A 19 -17.66 -19.24 4.67
CA PHE A 19 -17.98 -17.82 4.56
C PHE A 19 -19.49 -17.58 4.58
N LYS A 20 -19.93 -16.69 5.47
CA LYS A 20 -21.36 -16.33 5.63
C LYS A 20 -21.96 -15.70 4.36
N SER A 21 -21.13 -15.08 3.53
CA SER A 21 -21.54 -14.51 2.23
C SER A 21 -20.32 -14.28 1.33
N ARG A 22 -20.58 -13.95 0.06
CA ARG A 22 -19.55 -13.46 -0.88
C ARG A 22 -18.84 -12.21 -0.34
N ASP A 23 -19.60 -11.31 0.26
CA ASP A 23 -19.06 -10.06 0.80
C ASP A 23 -18.14 -10.32 1.99
N ALA A 24 -18.49 -11.29 2.85
CA ALA A 24 -17.62 -11.70 3.96
C ALA A 24 -16.27 -12.24 3.45
N LEU A 25 -16.27 -13.05 2.39
CA LEU A 25 -15.04 -13.49 1.75
C LEU A 25 -14.19 -12.32 1.23
N VAL A 26 -14.81 -11.32 0.57
CA VAL A 26 -14.08 -10.15 0.05
C VAL A 26 -13.44 -9.35 1.19
N VAL A 27 -14.17 -9.19 2.29
CA VAL A 27 -13.67 -8.51 3.50
C VAL A 27 -12.46 -9.25 4.09
N GLU A 28 -12.55 -10.57 4.23
CA GLU A 28 -11.45 -11.40 4.75
C GLU A 28 -10.23 -11.40 3.82
N GLY A 29 -10.46 -11.52 2.51
CA GLY A 29 -9.41 -11.45 1.50
C GLY A 29 -8.70 -10.09 1.49
N LEU A 30 -9.45 -9.00 1.63
CA LEU A 30 -8.90 -7.66 1.77
C LEU A 30 -8.07 -7.52 3.05
N ALA A 31 -8.58 -7.99 4.20
CA ALA A 31 -7.85 -7.95 5.45
C ALA A 31 -6.50 -8.69 5.33
N LEU A 32 -6.52 -9.89 4.77
CA LEU A 32 -5.31 -10.68 4.53
C LEU A 32 -4.32 -9.96 3.60
N ALA A 33 -4.81 -9.31 2.54
CA ALA A 33 -3.96 -8.57 1.60
C ALA A 33 -3.30 -7.34 2.25
N MET A 34 -4.04 -6.62 3.10
CA MET A 34 -3.51 -5.49 3.87
C MET A 34 -2.46 -5.97 4.88
N ASP A 35 -2.74 -7.04 5.63
CA ASP A 35 -1.81 -7.58 6.61
C ASP A 35 -0.53 -8.11 5.95
N ARG A 36 -0.61 -8.77 4.79
CA ARG A 36 0.58 -9.18 4.01
C ARG A 36 1.44 -7.99 3.61
N THR A 37 0.82 -6.90 3.16
CA THR A 37 1.54 -5.66 2.79
C THR A 37 2.25 -5.08 4.02
N ILE A 38 1.56 -5.00 5.16
CA ILE A 38 2.10 -4.49 6.42
C ILE A 38 3.28 -5.34 6.92
N VAL A 39 3.11 -6.67 6.94
CA VAL A 39 4.19 -7.59 7.34
C VAL A 39 5.40 -7.44 6.43
N HIS A 40 5.19 -7.34 5.11
CA HIS A 40 6.27 -7.11 4.17
C HIS A 40 7.04 -5.82 4.47
N TRP A 41 6.35 -4.72 4.74
CA TRP A 41 6.98 -3.44 5.10
C TRP A 41 7.77 -3.51 6.40
N LEU A 42 7.22 -4.15 7.43
CA LEU A 42 7.91 -4.34 8.70
C LEU A 42 9.19 -5.17 8.53
N CYS A 43 9.12 -6.28 7.80
CA CYS A 43 10.29 -7.11 7.51
C CYS A 43 11.34 -6.37 6.67
N LEU A 44 10.92 -5.62 5.64
CA LEU A 44 11.81 -4.88 4.76
C LEU A 44 12.59 -3.79 5.50
N THR A 45 11.96 -3.17 6.49
CA THR A 45 12.55 -2.03 7.22
C THR A 45 13.24 -2.42 8.52
N GLN A 46 13.12 -3.68 8.94
CA GLN A 46 13.66 -4.17 10.20
C GLN A 46 15.18 -4.05 10.24
N GLY A 47 15.69 -3.41 11.31
CA GLY A 47 17.14 -3.26 11.53
C GLY A 47 17.83 -2.25 10.63
N LEU A 48 17.09 -1.54 9.76
CA LEU A 48 17.67 -0.47 8.96
C LEU A 48 17.94 0.79 9.81
N PRO A 49 18.99 1.57 9.48
CA PRO A 49 19.24 2.86 10.12
C PRO A 49 18.06 3.83 9.95
N ALA A 50 17.97 4.80 10.86
CA ALA A 50 17.00 5.89 10.76
C ALA A 50 17.09 6.59 9.38
N GLY A 51 15.93 6.91 8.80
CA GLY A 51 15.82 7.48 7.45
C GLY A 51 15.93 6.47 6.30
N LYS A 52 16.68 5.36 6.45
CA LYS A 52 16.85 4.36 5.37
C LYS A 52 15.66 3.44 5.18
N GLY A 53 14.84 3.25 6.21
CA GLY A 53 13.65 2.41 6.12
C GLY A 53 12.59 2.95 5.16
N PHE A 54 12.40 4.27 5.10
CA PHE A 54 11.46 4.87 4.15
C PHE A 54 11.96 4.74 2.71
N ASP A 55 13.23 5.06 2.45
CA ASP A 55 13.85 4.90 1.13
C ASP A 55 13.70 3.45 0.62
N ALA A 56 14.05 2.47 1.45
CA ALA A 56 13.93 1.06 1.10
C ALA A 56 12.48 0.65 0.76
N LEU A 57 11.51 1.16 1.51
CA LEU A 57 10.08 0.93 1.26
C LEU A 57 9.66 1.52 -0.09
N VAL A 58 10.03 2.78 -0.36
CA VAL A 58 9.71 3.47 -1.62
C VAL A 58 10.33 2.73 -2.81
N GLU A 59 11.60 2.32 -2.73
CA GLU A 59 12.28 1.57 -3.79
C GLU A 59 11.60 0.22 -4.06
N SER A 60 11.25 -0.51 -3.00
CA SER A 60 10.53 -1.79 -3.13
C SER A 60 9.15 -1.58 -3.77
N TYR A 61 8.40 -0.58 -3.32
CA TYR A 61 7.03 -0.32 -3.77
C TYR A 61 6.98 0.20 -5.22
N LEU A 62 7.88 1.10 -5.61
CA LEU A 62 7.92 1.69 -6.95
C LEU A 62 8.81 0.91 -7.92
N SER A 63 8.95 -0.40 -7.71
CA SER A 63 9.77 -1.27 -8.55
C SER A 63 8.99 -1.82 -9.75
N PRO A 64 9.67 -2.12 -10.89
CA PRO A 64 9.09 -2.90 -11.98
C PRO A 64 8.52 -4.24 -11.49
N ARG A 65 9.19 -4.88 -10.52
CA ARG A 65 8.70 -6.13 -9.91
C ARG A 65 7.32 -5.96 -9.29
N HIS A 66 7.08 -4.88 -8.53
CA HIS A 66 5.76 -4.63 -7.98
C HIS A 66 4.75 -4.28 -9.07
N ARG A 67 5.13 -3.48 -10.06
CA ARG A 67 4.26 -3.17 -11.21
C ARG A 67 3.80 -4.45 -11.93
N ASP A 68 4.73 -5.35 -12.24
CA ASP A 68 4.54 -6.50 -13.12
C ASP A 68 3.93 -7.72 -12.39
N ASP A 69 3.94 -7.75 -11.04
CA ASP A 69 3.33 -8.80 -10.23
C ASP A 69 2.24 -8.25 -9.28
N PRO A 70 1.03 -7.95 -9.80
CA PRO A 70 -0.07 -7.45 -8.98
C PRO A 70 -0.57 -8.47 -7.93
N GLY A 71 -0.31 -9.77 -8.12
CA GLY A 71 -0.79 -10.83 -7.24
C GLY A 71 0.03 -10.98 -5.96
N ARG A 72 1.31 -10.58 -5.98
CA ARG A 72 2.21 -10.62 -4.82
C ARG A 72 2.53 -9.23 -4.26
N GLY A 73 2.02 -8.18 -4.90
CA GLY A 73 2.18 -6.79 -4.53
C GLY A 73 1.20 -6.27 -3.49
N CYS A 74 1.26 -4.96 -3.27
CA CYS A 74 0.21 -4.25 -2.56
C CYS A 74 -1.10 -4.34 -3.35
N ALA A 75 -2.20 -4.65 -2.66
CA ALA A 75 -3.49 -4.79 -3.31
C ALA A 75 -4.18 -3.45 -3.66
N LEU A 76 -3.71 -2.33 -3.08
CA LEU A 76 -4.35 -1.01 -3.26
C LEU A 76 -4.43 -0.56 -4.72
N PRO A 77 -3.37 -0.64 -5.55
CA PRO A 77 -3.44 -0.21 -6.94
C PRO A 77 -4.45 -1.03 -7.78
N ALA A 78 -4.81 -2.24 -7.34
CA ALA A 78 -5.79 -3.08 -8.03
C ALA A 78 -7.21 -2.91 -7.47
N LEU A 79 -7.37 -2.76 -6.15
CA LEU A 79 -8.67 -2.92 -5.48
C LEU A 79 -9.27 -1.64 -4.90
N ALA A 80 -8.52 -0.56 -4.73
CA ALA A 80 -8.99 0.61 -3.99
C ALA A 80 -10.29 1.20 -4.55
N ALA A 81 -10.40 1.31 -5.88
CA ALA A 81 -11.60 1.84 -6.55
C ALA A 81 -12.83 0.93 -6.37
N ASP A 82 -12.63 -0.40 -6.41
CA ASP A 82 -13.71 -1.37 -6.20
C ASP A 82 -14.19 -1.38 -4.75
N ILE A 83 -13.27 -1.27 -3.79
CA ILE A 83 -13.60 -1.18 -2.36
C ILE A 83 -14.41 0.09 -2.07
N GLY A 84 -14.11 1.21 -2.73
CA GLY A 84 -14.88 2.44 -2.61
C GLY A 84 -16.38 2.25 -2.95
N ARG A 85 -16.68 1.41 -3.94
CA ARG A 85 -18.03 1.04 -4.37
C ARG A 85 -18.63 -0.15 -3.60
N SER A 86 -17.86 -0.79 -2.71
CA SER A 86 -18.28 -1.98 -1.97
C SER A 86 -19.11 -1.64 -0.72
N GLY A 87 -19.54 -2.67 0.01
CA GLY A 87 -20.27 -2.50 1.27
C GLY A 87 -19.46 -1.79 2.37
N PRO A 88 -20.13 -1.27 3.41
CA PRO A 88 -19.49 -0.48 4.46
C PRO A 88 -18.42 -1.25 5.25
N GLU A 89 -18.53 -2.56 5.34
CA GLU A 89 -17.55 -3.40 6.04
C GLU A 89 -16.20 -3.46 5.30
N ALA A 90 -16.21 -3.63 3.98
CA ALA A 90 -15.00 -3.62 3.16
C ALA A 90 -14.28 -2.25 3.26
N ARG A 91 -15.04 -1.14 3.22
CA ARG A 91 -14.48 0.20 3.41
C ARG A 91 -13.82 0.38 4.77
N ARG A 92 -14.47 -0.08 5.86
CA ARG A 92 -13.88 -0.04 7.21
C ARG A 92 -12.61 -0.89 7.32
N THR A 93 -12.57 -2.05 6.65
CA THR A 93 -11.38 -2.90 6.62
C THR A 93 -10.22 -2.22 5.90
N LEU A 94 -10.48 -1.60 4.76
CA LEU A 94 -9.49 -0.77 4.06
C LEU A 94 -9.00 0.38 4.94
N GLU A 95 -9.91 1.11 5.59
CA GLU A 95 -9.60 2.25 6.46
C GLU A 95 -8.64 1.86 7.58
N ARG A 96 -8.89 0.74 8.28
CA ARG A 96 -8.00 0.23 9.33
C ARG A 96 -6.61 -0.13 8.77
N GLY A 97 -6.56 -0.81 7.63
CA GLY A 97 -5.29 -1.17 6.99
C GLY A 97 -4.50 0.05 6.55
N LEU A 98 -5.17 1.05 5.96
CA LEU A 98 -4.54 2.29 5.53
C LEU A 98 -4.01 3.10 6.72
N GLY A 99 -4.75 3.14 7.84
CA GLY A 99 -4.27 3.73 9.09
C GLY A 99 -2.96 3.13 9.57
N LYS A 100 -2.86 1.79 9.61
CA LYS A 100 -1.62 1.09 9.98
C LYS A 100 -0.46 1.42 9.02
N MET A 101 -0.72 1.47 7.72
CA MET A 101 0.30 1.81 6.71
C MET A 101 0.82 3.25 6.90
N ILE A 102 -0.08 4.20 7.17
CA ILE A 102 0.27 5.59 7.47
C ILE A 102 1.16 5.64 8.73
N ASP A 103 0.79 4.93 9.78
CA ASP A 103 1.53 4.93 11.04
C ASP A 103 2.93 4.31 10.88
N ILE A 104 3.10 3.30 10.02
CA ILE A 104 4.42 2.73 9.69
C ILE A 104 5.28 3.79 9.00
N ILE A 105 4.80 4.42 7.94
CA ILE A 105 5.57 5.43 7.22
C ILE A 105 5.94 6.61 8.12
N ALA A 106 4.98 7.10 8.91
CA ALA A 106 5.21 8.19 9.86
C ALA A 106 6.36 7.89 10.84
N ARG A 107 6.45 6.63 11.33
CA ARG A 107 7.55 6.19 12.21
C ARG A 107 8.89 6.04 11.51
N LEU A 108 8.88 5.75 10.20
CA LEU A 108 10.11 5.63 9.41
C LEU A 108 10.71 7.00 9.06
N THR A 109 9.87 8.04 8.99
CA THR A 109 10.29 9.41 8.61
C THR A 109 10.52 10.33 9.80
N SER A 110 9.90 10.07 10.96
CA SER A 110 10.10 10.88 12.17
C SER A 110 9.99 10.05 13.45
N ALA A 111 10.86 10.37 14.42
CA ALA A 111 10.76 9.83 15.78
C ALA A 111 9.67 10.50 16.62
N ARG A 112 9.27 11.73 16.27
CA ARG A 112 8.23 12.49 16.97
C ARG A 112 6.94 12.49 16.13
N PRO A 113 5.84 11.92 16.65
CA PRO A 113 4.57 11.94 15.95
C PRO A 113 3.98 13.36 15.91
N SER A 114 3.47 13.77 14.75
CA SER A 114 2.72 15.01 14.57
C SER A 114 1.64 14.83 13.49
N SER A 115 0.67 15.74 13.44
CA SER A 115 -0.34 15.78 12.37
C SER A 115 0.32 15.88 10.99
N ASP A 116 1.36 16.69 10.87
CA ASP A 116 2.03 17.01 9.62
C ASP A 116 2.80 15.79 9.10
N VAL A 117 3.50 15.07 9.99
CA VAL A 117 4.16 13.79 9.64
C VAL A 117 3.13 12.77 9.16
N ARG A 118 1.98 12.69 9.84
CA ARG A 118 0.91 11.77 9.45
C ARG A 118 0.29 12.14 8.09
N GLN A 119 0.13 13.43 7.82
CA GLN A 119 -0.35 13.93 6.54
C GLN A 119 0.66 13.65 5.41
N ALA A 120 1.96 13.87 5.65
CA ALA A 120 3.03 13.54 4.72
C ALA A 120 3.05 12.02 4.42
N ALA A 121 2.91 11.18 5.45
CA ALA A 121 2.80 9.72 5.28
C ALA A 121 1.59 9.32 4.43
N ALA A 122 0.43 9.96 4.63
CA ALA A 122 -0.75 9.73 3.78
C ALA A 122 -0.50 10.16 2.32
N GLY A 123 0.15 11.31 2.11
CA GLY A 123 0.58 11.77 0.78
C GLY A 123 1.57 10.81 0.12
N ALA A 124 2.45 10.19 0.90
CA ALA A 124 3.39 9.19 0.41
C ALA A 124 2.67 7.95 -0.14
N ILE A 125 1.68 7.43 0.60
CA ILE A 125 0.87 6.29 0.14
C ILE A 125 0.11 6.64 -1.13
N ALA A 126 -0.53 7.81 -1.19
CA ALA A 126 -1.27 8.25 -2.37
C ALA A 126 -0.35 8.32 -3.61
N THR A 127 0.85 8.87 -3.44
CA THR A 127 1.86 8.95 -4.51
C THR A 127 2.31 7.57 -4.95
N MET A 128 2.65 6.69 -4.00
CA MET A 128 3.10 5.32 -4.29
C MET A 128 2.03 4.52 -5.05
N VAL A 129 0.80 4.51 -4.52
CA VAL A 129 -0.34 3.80 -5.13
C VAL A 129 -0.63 4.36 -6.52
N GLY A 130 -0.77 5.68 -6.63
CA GLY A 130 -1.09 6.34 -7.90
C GLY A 130 -0.04 6.10 -8.98
N SER A 131 1.24 6.14 -8.61
CA SER A 131 2.34 5.86 -9.55
C SER A 131 2.25 4.44 -10.12
N VAL A 132 1.96 3.43 -9.28
CA VAL A 132 1.80 2.04 -9.74
C VAL A 132 0.54 1.86 -10.58
N VAL A 133 -0.58 2.51 -10.21
CA VAL A 133 -1.82 2.48 -11.01
C VAL A 133 -1.56 3.00 -12.42
N LEU A 134 -0.94 4.18 -12.54
CA LEU A 134 -0.66 4.79 -13.82
C LEU A 134 0.38 3.98 -14.61
N ALA A 135 1.44 3.51 -13.96
CA ALA A 135 2.48 2.71 -14.61
C ALA A 135 1.93 1.40 -15.19
N ARG A 136 0.90 0.81 -14.59
CA ARG A 136 0.20 -0.38 -15.11
C ARG A 136 -0.81 -0.07 -16.22
N ALA A 137 -1.26 1.17 -16.33
CA ALA A 137 -2.31 1.58 -17.26
C ALA A 137 -1.79 1.98 -18.65
N VAL A 138 -0.47 2.01 -18.85
CA VAL A 138 0.16 2.44 -20.10
C VAL A 138 0.94 1.30 -20.75
N ASP A 139 0.81 1.16 -22.08
CA ASP A 139 1.53 0.13 -22.85
C ASP A 139 3.00 0.51 -23.13
N ASP A 140 3.31 1.80 -23.22
CA ASP A 140 4.68 2.27 -23.41
C ASP A 140 5.50 2.05 -22.13
N LYS A 141 6.41 1.09 -22.19
CA LYS A 141 7.31 0.74 -21.10
C LYS A 141 8.16 1.92 -20.63
N ARG A 142 8.58 2.83 -21.53
CA ARG A 142 9.38 4.01 -21.13
C ARG A 142 8.55 4.98 -20.29
N LEU A 143 7.30 5.22 -20.70
CA LEU A 143 6.37 6.03 -19.90
C LEU A 143 6.04 5.34 -18.56
N SER A 144 5.83 4.03 -18.57
CA SER A 144 5.62 3.23 -17.36
C SER A 144 6.77 3.37 -16.36
N ASP A 145 8.01 3.21 -16.83
CA ASP A 145 9.21 3.34 -16.00
C ASP A 145 9.40 4.79 -15.50
N LEU A 146 9.09 5.79 -16.34
CA LEU A 146 9.10 7.21 -15.97
C LEU A 146 8.13 7.52 -14.83
N LEU A 147 6.93 6.94 -14.84
CA LEU A 147 5.93 7.16 -13.79
C LEU A 147 6.39 6.62 -12.43
N LEU A 148 7.01 5.44 -12.42
CA LEU A 148 7.60 4.87 -11.21
C LEU A 148 8.74 5.76 -10.68
N GLU A 149 9.59 6.24 -11.59
CA GLU A 149 10.73 7.10 -11.24
C GLU A 149 10.29 8.47 -10.72
N ALA A 150 9.30 9.10 -11.36
CA ALA A 150 8.73 10.36 -10.89
C ALA A 150 8.16 10.23 -9.47
N GLY A 151 7.51 9.11 -9.17
CA GLY A 151 7.03 8.79 -7.82
C GLY A 151 8.17 8.71 -6.80
N ARG A 152 9.30 8.07 -7.13
CA ARG A 152 10.47 8.00 -6.25
C ARG A 152 11.04 9.39 -5.97
N GLN A 153 11.23 10.19 -7.02
CA GLN A 153 11.79 11.53 -6.91
C GLN A 153 10.89 12.47 -6.09
N ALA A 154 9.58 12.39 -6.29
CA ALA A 154 8.62 13.18 -5.52
C ALA A 154 8.70 12.88 -4.00
N LEU A 155 8.94 11.62 -3.64
CA LEU A 155 9.03 11.18 -2.26
C LEU A 155 10.40 11.49 -1.64
N GLY A 156 11.49 11.32 -2.38
CA GLY A 156 12.83 11.74 -1.93
C GLY A 156 12.91 13.25 -1.65
N ASN A 157 12.32 14.07 -2.52
CA ASN A 157 12.28 15.52 -2.36
C ASN A 157 11.34 15.99 -1.22
N SER A 158 10.37 15.18 -0.82
CA SER A 158 9.42 15.55 0.25
C SER A 158 9.99 15.26 1.64
N VAL A 159 10.70 14.13 1.80
CA VAL A 159 11.42 13.82 3.04
C VAL A 159 12.51 14.86 3.34
N ALA A 160 13.26 15.27 2.31
CA ALA A 160 14.28 16.31 2.46
C ALA A 160 13.70 17.63 2.99
N ARG A 161 12.56 18.07 2.45
CA ARG A 161 11.87 19.30 2.86
C ARG A 161 11.27 19.22 4.27
N ASP A 162 10.82 18.04 4.69
CA ASP A 162 10.26 17.85 6.02
C ASP A 162 11.35 17.76 7.11
N CYS A 163 12.53 17.21 6.79
CA CYS A 163 13.71 17.28 7.65
C CYS A 163 14.19 18.73 7.86
N GLU A 164 14.20 19.55 6.80
CA GLU A 164 14.56 20.97 6.88
C GLU A 164 13.58 21.79 7.73
N ARG A 165 12.28 21.51 7.64
CA ARG A 165 11.26 22.15 8.48
C ARG A 165 11.36 21.74 9.95
N ALA A 166 11.62 20.45 10.23
CA ALA A 166 11.81 19.97 11.59
C ALA A 166 13.05 20.62 12.26
N HIS A 167 14.13 20.83 11.51
CA HIS A 167 15.32 21.56 12.01
C HIS A 167 15.06 23.05 12.24
N SER A 168 14.18 23.67 11.45
CA SER A 168 13.87 25.11 11.55
C SER A 168 12.89 25.44 12.69
N ALA A 169 12.17 24.45 13.22
CA ALA A 169 11.24 24.63 14.34
C ALA A 169 11.90 24.48 15.73
N ASP A 170 13.15 24.01 15.78
CA ASP A 170 13.96 23.82 17.01
C ASP A 170 14.96 24.98 17.25
N ASN A 171 14.93 26.05 16.44
CA ASN A 171 15.79 27.24 16.54
C ASN A 171 14.97 28.54 16.59
#